data_AF-A0A8S2Y8J7-F1
#
_entry.id   AF-A0A8S2Y8J7-F1
#
_cell.length_a   1.000
_cell.length_b   1.000
_cell.length_c   1.000
_cell.angle_alpha   90.00
_cell.angle_beta   90.00
_cell.angle_gamma   90.00
#
_symmetry.space_group_name_H-M   'P 1'
#
loop_
_entity.id
_entity.type
_entity.pdbx_description
1 polymer ?
#
loop_
_entity_poly.entity_id
_entity_poly.type
_entity_poly.pdbx_seq_one_letter_code
_entity_poly.pdbx_strand_id
1 'polypeptide(L)'
;EEYGEWLISNDPDSEEAQMQRYLATAGMSCPQCNAIYEYRPGGCEHFKCSACKSDFCRICSGFFYDQNRPCPSLTCNLKQSLHAHCPPNCFREIRDFCEIDK
;
A
#
# COMPACT_ATOMS: atom_id res chain seq x y z
N GLU A 1 34.45 17.89 -3.77
CA GLU A 1 33.42 17.01 -4.38
C GLU A 1 32.18 16.98 -3.49
N GLU A 2 32.34 16.64 -2.20
CA GLU A 2 31.29 16.63 -1.17
C GLU A 2 30.37 17.87 -1.10
N TYR A 3 30.92 19.08 -1.26
CA TYR A 3 30.13 20.32 -1.24
C TYR A 3 29.20 20.47 -2.47
N GLY A 4 29.60 19.93 -3.62
CA GLY A 4 28.80 19.95 -4.84
C GLY A 4 27.62 18.98 -4.77
N GLU A 5 27.83 17.79 -4.23
CA GLU A 5 26.77 16.80 -3.98
C GLU A 5 25.78 17.31 -2.91
N TRP A 6 26.29 18.03 -1.91
CA TRP A 6 25.44 18.69 -0.91
C TRP A 6 24.55 19.78 -1.53
N LEU A 7 25.09 20.59 -2.45
CA LEU A 7 24.34 21.63 -3.16
C LEU A 7 23.21 21.04 -4.03
N ILE A 8 23.46 19.93 -4.73
CA ILE A 8 22.46 19.27 -5.59
C ILE A 8 21.36 18.60 -4.74
N SER A 9 21.73 17.97 -3.62
CA SER A 9 20.77 17.31 -2.72
C SER A 9 19.94 18.27 -1.86
N ASN A 10 20.43 19.50 -1.63
CA ASN A 10 19.74 20.55 -0.88
C ASN A 10 19.08 21.61 -1.76
N ASP A 11 19.14 21.48 -3.08
CA ASP A 11 18.46 22.39 -4.00
C ASP A 11 16.93 22.27 -3.82
N PRO A 12 16.24 23.34 -3.38
CA PRO A 12 14.79 23.33 -3.25
C PRO A 12 14.07 23.11 -4.59
N ASP A 13 14.71 23.42 -5.72
CA ASP A 13 14.16 23.27 -7.07
C ASP A 13 14.48 21.92 -7.73
N SER A 14 15.22 21.03 -7.04
CA SER A 14 15.47 19.67 -7.54
C SER A 14 14.16 18.87 -7.62
N GLU A 15 13.77 18.53 -8.86
CA GLU A 15 12.58 17.73 -9.17
C GLU A 15 12.60 16.38 -8.41
N GLU A 16 13.78 15.78 -8.27
CA GLU A 16 13.95 14.51 -7.55
C GLU A 16 13.70 14.66 -6.05
N ALA A 17 14.24 15.72 -5.43
CA ALA A 17 14.02 16.01 -4.01
C ALA A 17 12.54 16.34 -3.73
N GLN A 18 11.89 17.06 -4.64
CA GLN A 18 10.45 17.34 -4.56
C GLN A 18 9.61 16.07 -4.71
N MET A 19 9.96 15.18 -5.66
CA MET A 19 9.27 13.89 -5.84
C MET A 19 9.43 12.99 -4.61
N GLN A 20 10.63 12.90 -4.03
CA GLN A 20 10.85 12.11 -2.81
C GLN A 20 10.05 12.67 -1.62
N ARG A 21 9.97 13.99 -1.46
CA ARG A 21 9.13 14.62 -0.41
C ARG A 21 7.65 14.33 -0.64
N TYR A 22 7.18 14.38 -1.89
CA TYR A 22 5.80 14.05 -2.24
C TYR A 22 5.47 12.57 -1.97
N LEU A 23 6.35 11.65 -2.34
CA LEU A 23 6.20 10.23 -2.05
C LEU A 23 6.35 9.92 -0.56
N ALA A 24 7.09 10.72 0.21
CA ALA A 24 7.15 10.55 1.67
C ALA A 24 5.82 10.91 2.36
N THR A 25 5.09 11.90 1.83
CA THR A 25 3.82 12.35 2.42
C THR A 25 2.60 11.63 1.88
N ALA A 26 2.63 11.23 0.60
CA ALA A 26 1.53 10.61 -0.11
C ALA A 26 1.87 9.21 -0.64
N GLY A 27 2.97 8.60 -0.23
CA GLY A 27 3.38 7.30 -0.76
C GLY A 27 2.82 6.11 0.00
N MET A 28 2.59 5.03 -0.73
CA MET A 28 2.40 3.68 -0.19
C MET A 28 3.54 2.77 -0.67
N SER A 29 4.00 1.84 0.17
CA SER A 29 5.03 0.87 -0.21
C SER A 29 4.45 -0.53 -0.41
N CYS A 30 4.99 -1.27 -1.37
CA CYS A 30 4.66 -2.68 -1.54
C CYS A 30 5.32 -3.53 -0.44
N PRO A 31 4.56 -4.34 0.31
CA PRO A 31 5.13 -5.17 1.39
C PRO A 31 6.05 -6.29 0.89
N GLN A 32 6.03 -6.62 -0.41
CA GLN A 32 6.86 -7.69 -0.97
C GLN A 32 8.16 -7.19 -1.61
N CYS A 33 8.15 -6.07 -2.32
CA CYS A 33 9.32 -5.58 -3.07
C CYS A 33 9.74 -4.16 -2.71
N ASN A 34 9.07 -3.53 -1.74
CA ASN A 34 9.35 -2.16 -1.25
C ASN A 34 9.30 -1.05 -2.32
N ALA A 35 8.67 -1.33 -3.47
CA ALA A 35 8.40 -0.31 -4.47
C ALA A 35 7.44 0.74 -3.89
N ILE A 36 7.77 2.02 -4.08
CA ILE A 36 6.99 3.15 -3.59
C ILE A 36 6.06 3.62 -4.71
N TYR A 37 4.79 3.80 -4.37
CA TYR A 37 3.73 4.25 -5.26
C TYR A 37 3.08 5.51 -4.71
N GLU A 38 2.65 6.40 -5.58
CA GLU A 38 1.77 7.50 -5.21
C GLU A 38 0.39 6.97 -4.80
N TYR A 39 -0.06 7.35 -3.60
CA TYR A 39 -1.39 7.02 -3.12
C TYR A 39 -2.45 7.81 -3.89
N ARG A 40 -3.38 7.10 -4.51
CA ARG A 40 -4.57 7.69 -5.14
C ARG A 40 -5.82 7.24 -4.37
N PRO A 41 -6.59 8.17 -3.79
CA PRO A 41 -7.84 7.82 -3.10
C PRO A 41 -8.85 7.25 -4.09
N GLY A 42 -9.62 6.27 -3.65
CA GLY A 42 -10.57 5.52 -4.48
C GLY A 42 -11.33 4.48 -3.66
N GLY A 43 -12.31 3.78 -4.24
CA GLY A 43 -13.16 2.83 -3.51
C GLY A 43 -12.63 1.39 -3.42
N CYS A 44 -11.54 1.06 -4.12
CA CYS A 44 -10.95 -0.28 -4.11
C CYS A 44 -9.75 -0.34 -3.16
N GLU A 45 -9.86 -1.17 -2.13
CA GLU A 45 -8.78 -1.43 -1.16
C GLU A 45 -7.73 -2.43 -1.66
N HIS A 46 -7.98 -3.02 -2.84
CA HIS A 46 -7.18 -4.08 -3.44
C HIS A 46 -6.15 -3.46 -4.38
N PHE A 47 -4.86 -3.76 -4.18
CA PHE A 47 -3.77 -3.23 -4.99
C PHE A 47 -2.90 -4.35 -5.55
N LYS A 48 -2.62 -4.26 -6.86
CA LYS A 48 -1.72 -5.17 -7.58
C LYS A 48 -0.40 -4.45 -7.86
N CYS A 49 0.69 -4.94 -7.28
CA CYS A 49 2.02 -4.39 -7.50
C CYS A 49 2.43 -4.50 -8.97
N SER A 50 2.77 -3.39 -9.64
CA SER A 50 3.28 -3.43 -11.02
C SER A 50 4.66 -4.10 -11.13
N ALA A 51 5.49 -4.01 -10.08
CA ALA A 51 6.84 -4.53 -10.07
C ALA A 51 6.89 -6.04 -9.81
N CYS A 52 6.24 -6.52 -8.75
CA CYS A 52 6.30 -7.94 -8.35
C CYS A 52 4.98 -8.71 -8.51
N LYS A 53 3.93 -8.06 -9.03
CA LYS A 53 2.60 -8.66 -9.32
C LYS A 53 1.86 -9.25 -8.11
N SER A 54 2.32 -8.96 -6.89
CA SER A 54 1.61 -9.37 -5.67
C SER A 54 0.35 -8.55 -5.45
N ASP A 55 -0.72 -9.22 -5.04
CA ASP A 55 -1.96 -8.59 -4.61
C ASP A 55 -1.97 -8.40 -3.09
N PHE A 56 -2.26 -7.18 -2.64
CA PHE A 56 -2.30 -6.83 -1.22
C PHE A 56 -3.31 -5.70 -0.95
N CYS A 57 -3.72 -5.56 0.31
CA CYS A 57 -4.57 -4.46 0.75
C CYS A 57 -3.72 -3.19 0.90
N ARG A 58 -4.14 -2.08 0.28
CA ARG A 58 -3.39 -0.82 0.33
C ARG A 58 -3.30 -0.19 1.72
N ILE A 59 -4.22 -0.52 2.64
CA ILE A 59 -4.32 0.10 3.97
C ILE A 59 -3.58 -0.74 5.02
N CYS A 60 -3.90 -2.03 5.13
CA CYS A 60 -3.27 -2.90 6.13
C CYS A 60 -2.04 -3.65 5.61
N SER A 61 -1.70 -3.51 4.33
CA SER A 61 -0.62 -4.26 3.66
C SER A 61 -0.77 -5.79 3.73
N GLY A 62 -1.96 -6.28 4.06
CA GLY A 62 -2.26 -7.71 4.11
C GLY A 62 -2.33 -8.30 2.70
N PHE A 63 -1.63 -9.42 2.48
CA PHE A 63 -1.63 -10.10 1.20
C PHE A 63 -2.98 -10.76 0.89
N PHE A 64 -3.32 -10.80 -0.39
CA PHE A 64 -4.41 -11.61 -0.89
C PHE A 64 -3.94 -13.04 -1.20
N TYR A 65 -4.85 -13.98 -0.94
CA TYR A 65 -4.71 -15.41 -1.14
C TYR A 65 -5.61 -15.84 -2.28
N ASP A 66 -5.04 -16.62 -3.19
CA ASP A 66 -5.68 -17.17 -4.37
C ASP A 66 -5.29 -18.64 -4.54
N GLN A 67 -5.55 -19.21 -5.71
CA GLN A 67 -5.15 -20.59 -6.02
C GLN A 67 -3.62 -20.79 -6.05
N ASN A 68 -2.84 -19.74 -6.32
CA ASN A 68 -1.38 -19.80 -6.40
C ASN A 68 -0.73 -19.59 -5.04
N ARG A 69 -1.38 -18.83 -4.14
CA ARG A 69 -0.96 -18.59 -2.77
C ARG A 69 -2.07 -19.01 -1.80
N PRO A 70 -2.04 -20.26 -1.30
CA PRO A 70 -3.08 -20.76 -0.41
C PRO A 70 -3.08 -20.01 0.93
N CYS A 71 -4.27 -19.83 1.48
CA CYS A 71 -4.44 -19.18 2.78
C CYS A 71 -3.85 -20.06 3.91
N PRO A 72 -2.96 -19.51 4.76
CA PRO A 72 -2.35 -20.26 5.86
C PRO A 72 -3.31 -20.49 7.03
N SER A 73 -4.43 -19.75 7.10
CA SER A 73 -5.39 -19.87 8.19
C SER A 73 -6.21 -21.15 8.06
N LEU A 74 -6.06 -22.05 9.03
CA LEU A 74 -6.83 -23.30 9.09
C LEU A 74 -8.32 -23.04 9.27
N THR A 75 -8.69 -21.95 9.95
CA THR A 75 -10.08 -21.56 10.27
C THR A 75 -10.72 -20.69 9.19
N CYS A 76 -10.00 -20.36 8.12
CA CYS A 76 -10.57 -19.57 7.04
C CYS A 76 -11.56 -20.43 6.22
N ASN A 77 -12.79 -19.94 6.08
CA ASN A 77 -13.83 -20.59 5.25
C ASN A 77 -13.80 -20.15 3.78
N LEU A 78 -12.97 -19.14 3.45
CA LEU A 78 -12.89 -18.53 2.11
C LEU A 78 -11.72 -19.09 1.27
N LYS A 79 -11.20 -20.28 1.59
CA LYS A 79 -10.01 -20.87 0.93
C LYS A 79 -10.13 -21.02 -0.59
N GLN A 80 -11.34 -21.12 -1.12
CA GLN A 80 -11.61 -21.28 -2.55
C GLN A 80 -11.78 -19.94 -3.29
N SER A 81 -11.90 -18.82 -2.57
CA SER A 81 -12.09 -17.49 -3.15
C SER A 81 -10.87 -16.60 -2.94
N LEU A 82 -10.74 -15.58 -3.80
CA LEU A 82 -9.75 -14.53 -3.62
C LEU A 82 -10.09 -13.71 -2.38
N HIS A 83 -9.26 -13.77 -1.33
CA HIS A 83 -9.53 -13.08 -0.07
C HIS A 83 -8.23 -12.61 0.61
N ALA A 84 -8.37 -11.63 1.51
CA ALA A 84 -7.29 -11.18 2.39
C ALA A 84 -7.81 -11.11 3.83
N HIS A 85 -6.90 -11.28 4.79
CA HIS A 85 -7.20 -11.06 6.19
C HIS A 85 -6.83 -9.62 6.57
N CYS A 86 -7.83 -8.83 6.94
CA CYS A 86 -7.66 -7.46 7.40
C CYS A 86 -7.85 -7.40 8.93
N PRO A 87 -7.07 -6.58 9.64
CA PRO A 87 -7.33 -6.31 11.05
C PRO A 87 -8.62 -5.48 11.21
N PRO A 88 -9.27 -5.49 12.40
CA PRO A 88 -10.54 -4.81 12.63
C PRO A 88 -10.52 -3.29 12.36
N ASN A 89 -9.36 -2.66 12.46
CA ASN A 89 -9.14 -1.24 12.22
C ASN A 89 -8.82 -0.91 10.75
N CYS A 90 -8.83 -1.90 9.84
CA CYS A 90 -8.62 -1.66 8.42
C CYS A 90 -9.84 -0.98 7.80
N PHE A 91 -9.63 -0.04 6.88
CA PHE A 91 -10.70 0.65 6.15
C PHE A 91 -11.72 -0.32 5.53
N ARG A 92 -11.27 -1.50 5.06
CA ARG A 92 -12.11 -2.58 4.56
C ARG A 92 -13.25 -2.96 5.50
N GLU A 93 -12.96 -3.04 6.81
CA GLU A 93 -13.91 -3.46 7.84
C GLU A 93 -14.76 -2.27 8.32
N ILE A 94 -14.18 -1.06 8.34
CA ILE A 94 -14.86 0.12 8.89
C ILE A 94 -15.72 0.89 7.89
N ARG A 95 -15.45 0.76 6.59
CA ARG A 95 -16.17 1.48 5.52
C ARG A 95 -17.66 1.18 5.51
N ASP A 96 -18.03 -0.04 5.90
CA ASP A 96 -19.40 -0.50 5.84
C ASP A 96 -20.21 -0.12 7.12
N PHE A 97 -19.57 0.51 8.13
CA PHE A 97 -20.30 1.08 9.25
C PHE A 97 -20.99 2.38 8.82
N CYS A 98 -22.30 2.49 9.10
CA CYS A 98 -23.01 3.76 8.91
C CYS A 98 -22.39 4.84 9.81
N GLU A 99 -22.08 6.00 9.23
CA GLU A 99 -21.80 7.21 10.01
C GLU A 99 -23.04 7.52 10.86
N ILE A 100 -22.90 7.46 12.18
CA ILE A 100 -23.90 7.96 13.09
C ILE A 100 -23.61 9.45 13.20
N ASP A 101 -24.37 10.27 12.46
CA ASP A 101 -24.33 11.73 12.55
C ASP A 101 -24.33 12.15 14.03
N LYS A 102 -23.30 12.89 14.43
CA LYS A 102 -23.21 13.56 15.74
C LYS A 102 -23.38 15.05 15.58
#